data_AF-A0A2V4MS04-F1
#
_entry.id   AF-A0A2V4MS04-F1
#
_cell.length_a   1.000
_cell.length_b   1.000
_cell.length_c   1.000
_cell.angle_alpha   90.00
_cell.angle_beta   90.00
_cell.angle_gamma   90.00
#
_symmetry.space_group_name_H-M   'P 1'
#
loop_
_entity.id
_entity.type
_entity.pdbx_description
1 polymer ?
#
loop_
_entity_poly.entity_id
_entity_poly.type
_entity_poly.pdbx_seq_one_letter_code
_entity_poly.pdbx_strand_id
1 'polypeptide(L)' 'NALDCLANGTNCGTFVPPAKWPTIRGAMAWSTNWDAKNGNDFSTNVGNHLHGMQ' A
#
# COMPACT_ATOMS: atom_id res chain seq x y z
N ASN A 1 1.93 -5.24 -6.36
CA ASN A 1 1.63 -4.38 -5.21
C ASN A 1 0.50 -3.44 -5.63
N ALA A 2 -0.65 -3.46 -4.95
CA ALA A 2 -1.83 -2.73 -5.40
C ALA A 2 -1.61 -1.21 -5.44
N LEU A 3 -0.84 -0.68 -4.48
CA LEU A 3 -0.54 0.75 -4.41
C LEU A 3 0.34 1.21 -5.57
N ASP A 4 1.37 0.46 -5.93
CA ASP A 4 2.19 0.73 -7.13
C ASP A 4 1.35 0.76 -8.40
N CYS A 5 0.41 -0.17 -8.52
CA CYS A 5 -0.45 -0.27 -9.69
C CYS A 5 -1.38 0.95 -9.79
N LEU A 6 -1.99 1.35 -8.68
CA LEU A 6 -2.85 2.53 -8.64
C LEU A 6 -2.07 3.83 -8.82
N ALA A 7 -0.92 3.98 -8.16
CA ALA A 7 -0.14 5.22 -8.20
C ALA A 7 0.59 5.40 -9.54
N ASN A 8 1.25 4.35 -10.01
CA ASN A 8 2.25 4.43 -11.08
C ASN A 8 1.94 3.54 -12.29
N GLY A 9 0.96 2.63 -12.18
CA GLY A 9 0.66 1.63 -13.21
C GLY A 9 1.72 0.53 -13.31
N THR A 10 2.49 0.31 -12.24
CA THR A 10 3.54 -0.72 -12.17
C THR A 10 3.15 -1.83 -11.19
N ASN A 11 3.77 -3.02 -11.32
CA ASN A 11 3.49 -4.16 -10.43
C ASN A 11 1.99 -4.53 -10.31
N CYS A 12 1.25 -4.31 -11.39
CA CYS A 12 -0.16 -4.68 -11.51
C CYS A 12 -0.33 -6.20 -11.62
N GLY A 13 -1.50 -6.69 -11.19
CA GLY A 13 -1.93 -8.05 -11.49
C GLY A 13 -2.54 -8.15 -12.89
N THR A 14 -3.51 -9.05 -13.06
CA THR A 14 -4.28 -9.18 -14.31
C THR A 14 -5.18 -7.97 -14.58
N PHE A 15 -5.64 -7.29 -13.52
CA PHE A 15 -6.35 -6.03 -13.64
C PHE A 15 -5.36 -4.86 -13.68
N VAL A 16 -5.46 -4.06 -14.74
CA VAL A 16 -4.72 -2.81 -14.91
C VAL A 16 -5.74 -1.67 -14.92
N PRO A 17 -5.68 -0.74 -13.96
CA PRO A 17 -6.60 0.40 -13.91
C PRO A 17 -6.45 1.28 -15.16
N PRO A 18 -7.55 1.88 -15.66
CA PRO A 18 -7.52 2.74 -16.85
C PRO A 18 -6.85 4.10 -16.61
N ALA A 19 -6.63 4.47 -15.35
CA ALA A 19 -5.99 5.72 -14.94
C ALA A 19 -5.02 5.45 -13.78
N LYS A 20 -4.14 6.42 -13.54
CA LYS A 20 -3.20 6.42 -12.42
C LYS A 20 -3.59 7.51 -11.42
N TRP A 21 -3.32 7.29 -10.14
CA TRP A 21 -3.58 8.22 -9.05
C TRP A 21 -2.32 8.43 -8.21
N PRO A 22 -1.37 9.26 -8.69
CA PRO A 22 -0.09 9.48 -7.99
C PRO A 22 -0.28 9.99 -6.54
N THR A 23 -1.40 10.66 -6.25
CA THR A 23 -1.71 11.21 -4.92
C THR A 23 -2.63 10.30 -4.10
N ILE A 24 -2.68 8.99 -4.36
CA ILE A 24 -3.45 8.05 -3.55
C ILE A 24 -2.99 8.10 -2.09
N ARG A 25 -3.94 8.20 -1.16
CA ARG A 25 -3.63 8.57 0.23
C ARG A 25 -2.92 7.47 1.02
N GLY A 26 -3.23 6.21 0.75
CA GLY A 26 -2.51 5.07 1.33
C GLY A 26 -3.39 3.89 1.67
N ALA A 27 -3.04 3.19 2.75
CA ALA A 27 -3.70 1.97 3.20
C ALA A 27 -4.23 2.11 4.62
N MET A 28 -5.23 1.30 4.95
CA MET A 28 -5.78 1.16 6.29
C MET A 28 -5.89 -0.32 6.61
N ALA A 29 -5.52 -0.69 7.83
CA ALA A 29 -5.71 -2.04 8.35
C ALA A 29 -6.43 -1.98 9.69
N TRP A 30 -7.35 -2.93 9.87
CA TRP A 30 -7.92 -3.24 11.16
C TRP A 30 -7.15 -4.44 11.76
N SER A 31 -6.47 -4.33 12.90
CA SER A 31 -6.31 -3.17 13.78
C SER A 31 -4.87 -3.03 14.23
N THR A 32 -4.57 -1.91 14.89
CA THR A 32 -3.26 -1.71 15.54
C THR A 32 -2.96 -2.80 16.58
N ASN A 33 -3.97 -3.35 17.26
CA ASN A 33 -3.76 -4.45 18.22
C ASN A 33 -3.29 -5.73 17.54
N TRP A 34 -3.90 -6.08 16.40
CA TRP A 34 -3.49 -7.27 15.65
C TRP A 34 -2.14 -7.10 14.99
N ASP A 35 -1.85 -5.91 14.47
CA ASP A 35 -0.53 -5.59 13.92
C ASP A 35 0.56 -5.70 14.99
N ALA A 36 0.35 -5.11 16.17
CA ALA A 36 1.28 -5.23 17.29
C ALA A 36 1.47 -6.68 17.76
N LYS A 37 0.39 -7.47 17.83
CA LYS A 37 0.47 -8.90 18.15
C LYS A 37 1.25 -9.69 17.10
N ASN A 38 1.28 -9.22 15.85
CA ASN A 38 2.05 -9.79 14.76
C ASN A 38 3.43 -9.10 14.56
N GLY A 39 3.96 -8.43 15.58
CA GLY A 39 5.28 -7.82 15.52
C GLY A 39 5.37 -6.55 14.68
N ASN A 40 4.25 -5.84 14.48
CA ASN A 40 4.14 -4.63 13.66
C ASN A 40 4.49 -4.83 12.17
N ASP A 41 4.30 -6.05 11.64
CA ASP A 41 4.69 -6.40 10.27
C ASP A 41 3.98 -5.54 9.21
N PHE A 42 2.69 -5.24 9.41
CA PHE A 42 1.93 -4.44 8.44
C PHE A 42 2.39 -2.98 8.48
N SER A 43 2.36 -2.33 9.66
CA SER A 43 2.75 -0.92 9.75
C SER A 43 4.21 -0.69 9.37
N THR A 44 5.10 -1.65 9.62
CA THR A 44 6.50 -1.57 9.19
C THR A 44 6.62 -1.66 7.68
N ASN A 45 6.14 -2.74 7.07
CA ASN A 45 6.38 -2.97 5.64
C ASN A 45 5.52 -2.07 4.74
N VAL A 46 4.22 -1.97 5.03
CA VAL A 46 3.29 -1.15 4.24
C VAL A 46 3.52 0.34 4.52
N GLY A 47 3.78 0.71 5.77
CA GLY A 47 4.08 2.09 6.14
C GLY A 47 5.37 2.59 5.48
N ASN A 48 6.46 1.81 5.53
CA ASN A 48 7.71 2.18 4.86
C ASN A 48 7.52 2.33 3.35
N HIS A 49 6.76 1.42 2.73
CA HIS A 49 6.46 1.53 1.32
C HIS A 49 5.69 2.83 1.00
N LEU A 50 4.60 3.10 1.73
CA LEU A 50 3.78 4.30 1.54
C LEU A 50 4.56 5.61 1.74
N HIS A 51 5.40 5.70 2.78
CA HIS A 51 6.21 6.89 3.03
C HIS A 51 7.32 7.09 1.99
N GLY A 52 7.69 6.03 1.25
CA GLY A 52 8.63 6.09 0.14
C GLY A 52 7.98 6.38 -1.23
N MET A 53 6.65 6.35 -1.33
CA MET A 53 5.93 6.71 -2.55
C MET A 53 5.89 8.25 -2.67
N GLN A 54 6.65 8.78 -3.63
CA GLN A 54 6.67 10.20 -4.02
C GLN A 54 5.87 10.42 -5.31
#